data_AF-A0A1U7IHP3-F1
#
_entry.id   AF-A0A1U7IHP3-F1
#
_cell.length_a   1.000
_cell.length_b   1.000
_cell.length_c   1.000
_cell.angle_alpha   90.00
_cell.angle_beta   90.00
_cell.angle_gamma   90.00
#
_symmetry.space_group_name_H-M   'P 1'
#
loop_
_entity.id
_entity.type
_entity.pdbx_description
1 polymer ?
#
loop_
_entity_poly.entity_id
_entity_poly.type
_entity_poly.pdbx_seq_one_letter_code
_entity_poly.pdbx_strand_id
1 'polypeptide(L)' 'MKGYIKGQSIILTQPLPENIQDGDEVEVSLSVVPQKKYPFPTFNLEIKDEYLKREKIYESD' A
#
# COMPACT_ATOMS: atom_id res chain seq x y z
N MET A 1 7.61 13.53 7.72
CA MET A 1 6.66 13.08 6.68
C MET A 1 6.64 11.55 6.67
N LYS A 2 5.46 10.94 6.57
CA LYS A 2 5.31 9.47 6.45
C LYS A 2 4.39 9.16 5.27
N GLY A 3 4.66 8.05 4.60
CA GLY A 3 3.91 7.60 3.45
C GLY A 3 4.19 6.13 3.17
N TYR A 4 3.50 5.59 2.16
CA TYR A 4 3.74 4.24 1.67
C TYR A 4 3.97 4.27 0.16
N ILE A 5 4.72 3.30 -0.34
CA ILE A 5 4.98 3.16 -1.77
C ILE A 5 3.82 2.42 -2.42
N LYS A 6 3.30 2.97 -3.52
CA LYS A 6 2.34 2.30 -4.41
C LYS A 6 2.87 2.36 -5.84
N GLY A 7 3.54 1.30 -6.27
CA GLY A 7 4.20 1.25 -7.58
C GLY A 7 5.38 2.21 -7.64
N GLN A 8 5.33 3.17 -8.58
CA GLN A 8 6.35 4.22 -8.75
C GLN A 8 6.01 5.53 -8.00
N SER A 9 4.91 5.55 -7.25
CA SER A 9 4.46 6.74 -6.51
C SER A 9 4.56 6.54 -5.01
N ILE A 10 4.90 7.61 -4.28
CA ILE A 10 4.87 7.65 -2.81
C ILE A 10 3.58 8.36 -2.42
N ILE A 11 2.71 7.68 -1.67
CA ILE A 11 1.48 8.28 -1.13
C ILE A 11 1.75 8.72 0.30
N LEU A 12 1.63 10.02 0.54
CA LEU A 12 1.82 10.61 1.86
C LEU A 12 0.57 10.43 2.71
N THR A 13 0.76 10.03 3.96
CA THR A 13 -0.33 9.95 4.96
C THR A 13 -0.43 11.23 5.79
N GLN A 14 0.53 12.14 5.63
CA GLN A 14 0.61 13.43 6.30
C GLN A 14 0.90 14.51 5.25
N PRO A 15 0.40 15.75 5.44
CA PRO A 15 0.62 16.83 4.49
C PRO A 15 2.11 17.14 4.32
N LEU A 16 2.45 17.65 3.13
CA LEU A 16 3.78 18.17 2.85
C LEU A 16 4.07 19.38 3.74
N PRO A 17 5.26 19.46 4.34
CA PRO A 17 5.75 20.69 4.95
C PRO A 17 5.74 21.84 3.92
N GLU A 18 5.32 23.04 4.32
CA GLU A 18 5.17 24.21 3.42
C GLU A 18 6.48 24.67 2.78
N ASN A 19 7.61 24.17 3.27
CA ASN A 19 8.96 24.50 2.81
C ASN A 19 9.48 23.58 1.70
N ILE A 20 8.68 22.65 1.18
CA ILE A 20 9.03 21.80 0.04
C ILE A 20 8.26 22.29 -1.19
N GLN A 21 8.97 22.56 -2.28
CA GLN A 21 8.42 23.03 -3.54
C GLN A 21 8.61 22.00 -4.66
N ASP A 22 7.85 22.18 -5.73
CA ASP A 22 7.99 21.37 -6.93
C ASP A 22 9.36 21.63 -7.58
N GLY A 23 10.11 20.55 -7.83
CA GLY A 23 11.47 20.61 -8.38
C GLY A 23 12.58 20.45 -7.34
N ASP A 24 12.25 20.44 -6.05
CA ASP A 24 13.21 20.15 -5.00
C ASP A 24 13.68 18.68 -5.04
N GLU A 25 14.97 18.47 -4.88
CA GLU A 25 15.54 17.14 -4.67
C GLU A 25 15.34 16.75 -3.20
N VAL A 26 14.72 15.60 -2.97
CA VAL A 26 14.39 15.11 -1.62
C VAL A 26 14.97 13.73 -1.38
N GLU A 27 15.55 13.53 -0.20
CA GLU A 27 16.02 12.23 0.24
C GLU A 27 14.87 11.43 0.88
N VAL A 28 14.68 10.18 0.44
CA VAL A 28 13.63 9.29 0.94
C VAL A 28 14.25 8.05 1.58
N SER A 29 14.01 7.87 2.87
CA SER A 29 14.42 6.67 3.61
C SER A 29 13.28 5.65 3.66
N LEU A 30 13.52 4.44 3.15
CA LEU A 30 12.53 3.35 3.17
C LEU A 30 12.70 2.49 4.41
N SER A 31 11.65 2.42 5.23
CA SER A 31 11.57 1.51 6.37
C SER A 31 10.61 0.38 6.03
N VAL A 32 11.12 -0.85 5.90
CA VAL A 32 10.27 -2.02 5.70
C VAL A 32 9.51 -2.28 7.01
N VAL A 33 8.19 -2.21 6.98
CA VAL A 33 7.37 -2.57 8.15
C VAL A 33 7.43 -4.09 8.30
N PRO A 34 7.99 -4.62 9.40
CA PRO A 34 8.05 -6.05 9.60
C PRO A 34 6.63 -6.62 9.68
N GLN A 35 6.35 -7.64 8.87
CA GLN A 35 5.09 -8.37 8.98
C GLN A 35 4.99 -8.98 10.38
N LYS A 36 3.79 -8.94 10.97
CA LYS A 36 3.54 -9.58 12.27
C LYS A 36 3.86 -11.07 12.14
N LYS A 37 4.83 -11.55 12.93
CA LYS A 37 5.07 -12.98 13.08
C LYS A 37 4.01 -13.54 14.02
N TYR A 38 3.17 -14.43 13.50
CA TYR A 38 2.19 -15.16 14.29
C TYR A 38 2.81 -16.47 14.78
N PRO A 39 2.45 -16.94 15.99
CA PRO A 39 2.96 -18.23 16.51
C PRO A 39 2.33 -19.44 15.82
N PHE A 40 1.41 -19.21 14.88
CA PHE A 40 0.69 -20.22 14.12
C PHE A 40 0.85 -19.96 12.61
N PRO A 41 0.72 -20.99 11.76
CA PRO A 41 0.70 -20.83 10.31
C PRO A 41 -0.41 -19.86 9.89
N THR A 42 -0.05 -18.88 9.07
CA THR A 42 -1.02 -17.97 8.46
C THR A 42 -1.18 -18.33 6.99
N PHE A 43 -2.41 -18.22 6.50
CA PHE A 43 -2.73 -18.40 5.10
C PHE A 43 -3.01 -17.03 4.50
N ASN A 44 -2.39 -16.74 3.36
CA ASN A 44 -2.66 -15.50 2.65
C ASN A 44 -4.01 -15.62 1.93
N LEU A 45 -5.07 -15.11 2.56
CA LEU A 45 -6.40 -15.02 1.96
C LEU A 45 -6.46 -13.77 1.06
N GLU A 46 -5.60 -13.71 0.05
CA GLU A 46 -5.68 -12.69 -0.98
C GLU A 46 -6.96 -12.90 -1.81
N ILE A 47 -7.72 -11.82 -1.98
CA ILE A 47 -8.83 -11.81 -2.93
C ILE A 47 -8.21 -11.50 -4.29
N LYS A 48 -8.32 -12.41 -5.26
CA LYS A 48 -7.89 -12.10 -6.64
C LYS A 48 -8.74 -10.93 -7.13
N ASP A 49 -8.10 -9.96 -7.79
CA ASP A 49 -8.76 -8.71 -8.24
C ASP A 49 -10.04 -8.95 -9.07
N GLU A 50 -10.09 -10.08 -9.78
CA GLU A 50 -11.23 -10.54 -10.56
C GLU A 50 -12.51 -10.75 -9.73
N TYR A 51 -12.38 -11.09 -8.45
CA TYR A 51 -13.47 -11.34 -7.50
C TYR A 51 -13.74 -10.14 -6.59
N LEU A 52 -13.08 -8.99 -6.80
CA LEU A 52 -13.40 -7.77 -6.04
C LEU A 52 -14.81 -7.26 -6.37
N LYS A 53 -15.29 -7.53 -7.59
CA LYS A 53 -16.64 -7.22 -8.04
C LYS A 53 -17.59 -8.34 -7.61
N ARG A 54 -18.44 -8.06 -6.62
CA ARG A 54 -19.41 -9.02 -6.05
C ARG A 54 -20.26 -9.72 -7.10
N GLU A 55 -20.61 -9.02 -8.18
CA GLU A 55 -21.42 -9.53 -9.29
C GLU A 55 -20.79 -10.77 -9.94
N LYS A 56 -19.46 -10.78 -10.13
CA LYS A 56 -18.72 -11.91 -10.70
C LYS A 56 -18.64 -13.13 -9.78
N ILE A 57 -18.87 -12.95 -8.47
CA ILE A 57 -18.85 -14.06 -7.49
C ILE A 57 -20.15 -14.88 -7.58
N TYR A 58 -21.25 -14.23 -7.96
CA TYR A 58 -22.59 -14.84 -8.01
C TYR A 58 -23.10 -15.03 -9.44
N GLU A 59 -22.29 -14.73 -10.46
CA GLU A 59 -22.59 -15.12 -11.83
C GLU A 59 -22.64 -16.65 -11.89
N SER A 60 -23.81 -17.15 -12.28
CA SER A 60 -24.03 -18.57 -12.52
C SER A 60 -23.58 -18.88 -13.95
N ASP A 61 -22.86 -19.98 -14.16
CA ASP A 61 -22.51 -20.50 -15.49
C ASP A 61 -23.72 -20.62 -16.42
#